data_AF-A0A660RYY0-F1
#
_entry.id   AF-A0A660RYY0-F1
#
_cell.length_a   1.000
_cell.length_b   1.000
_cell.length_c   1.000
_cell.angle_alpha   90.00
_cell.angle_beta   90.00
_cell.angle_gamma   90.00
#
_symmetry.space_group_name_H-M   'P 1'
#
loop_
_entity.id
_entity.type
_entity.pdbx_description
1 polymer ?
#
loop_
_entity_poly.entity_id
_entity_poly.type
_entity_poly.pdbx_seq_one_letter_code
_entity_poly.pdbx_strand_id
1 'polypeptide(L)'
;MLFERCLEVFKGLRLRDLIDIFIVSYVIYRILLLIQGTRALQMVAGLTIILFLYFISDLFQLLTLHWLLNTFMSSIFILIIIIFQDDIRKALAQIGRAPFTKIQTEFSHGIEEVVKAVSYLSEKKIGA
;
A
#
# COMPACT_ATOMS: atom_id res chain seq x y z
N MET A 1 -18.78 11.21 -40.17
CA MET A 1 -18.78 9.85 -39.58
C MET A 1 -18.09 9.78 -38.21
N LEU A 2 -16.97 10.49 -37.97
CA LEU A 2 -16.32 10.57 -36.63
C LEU A 2 -17.04 11.50 -35.63
N PHE A 3 -17.63 12.61 -36.11
CA PHE A 3 -18.26 13.62 -35.24
C PHE A 3 -19.60 13.16 -34.62
N GLU A 4 -20.41 12.41 -35.38
CA GLU A 4 -21.65 11.78 -34.89
C GLU A 4 -21.38 10.73 -33.78
N ARG A 5 -20.29 9.97 -33.89
CA ARG A 5 -19.88 8.99 -32.86
C ARG A 5 -19.51 9.66 -31.53
N CYS A 6 -18.91 10.85 -31.55
CA CYS A 6 -18.64 11.62 -30.33
C CYS A 6 -19.94 12.09 -29.65
N LEU A 7 -20.99 12.36 -30.43
CA LEU A 7 -22.28 12.84 -29.94
C LEU A 7 -23.14 11.71 -29.34
N GLU A 8 -23.00 10.47 -29.83
CA GLU A 8 -23.62 9.29 -29.21
C GLU A 8 -22.95 8.88 -27.88
N VAL A 9 -21.63 9.02 -27.76
CA VAL A 9 -20.91 8.80 -26.48
C VAL A 9 -21.40 9.77 -25.40
N PHE A 10 -21.71 11.03 -25.78
CA PHE A 10 -22.25 12.03 -24.85
C PHE A 10 -23.73 11.81 -24.50
N LYS A 11 -24.55 11.29 -25.43
CA LYS A 11 -25.97 10.98 -25.17
C LYS A 11 -26.19 9.69 -24.37
N GLY A 12 -25.19 8.81 -24.36
CA GLY A 12 -25.20 7.55 -23.61
C GLY A 12 -24.74 7.66 -22.15
N LEU A 13 -24.27 8.83 -21.70
CA LEU A 13 -23.85 9.07 -20.32
C LEU A 13 -25.05 8.94 -19.39
N ARG A 14 -25.26 7.72 -18.89
CA ARG A 14 -26.23 7.47 -17.84
C ARG A 14 -25.65 8.11 -16.57
N LEU A 15 -26.52 8.60 -15.68
CA LEU A 15 -26.14 8.99 -14.31
C LEU A 15 -25.28 7.92 -13.63
N ARG A 16 -25.47 6.65 -14.00
CA ARG A 16 -24.64 5.52 -13.58
C ARG A 16 -23.17 5.64 -13.98
N ASP A 17 -22.86 6.07 -15.20
CA ASP A 17 -21.48 6.19 -15.69
C ASP A 17 -20.76 7.34 -14.98
N LEU A 18 -21.49 8.42 -14.67
CA LEU A 18 -20.96 9.55 -13.93
C LEU A 18 -20.67 9.18 -12.46
N ILE A 19 -21.56 8.40 -11.84
CA ILE A 19 -21.34 7.82 -10.50
C ILE A 19 -20.16 6.83 -10.52
N ASP A 20 -20.06 5.98 -11.55
CA ASP A 20 -18.98 5.00 -11.68
C ASP A 20 -17.61 5.69 -11.81
N ILE A 21 -17.48 6.66 -12.71
CA ILE A 21 -16.26 7.46 -12.86
C ILE A 21 -15.91 8.19 -11.56
N PHE A 22 -16.91 8.76 -10.86
CA PHE A 22 -16.68 9.43 -9.58
C PHE A 22 -16.17 8.47 -8.50
N ILE A 23 -16.77 7.28 -8.37
CA ILE A 23 -16.35 6.25 -7.42
C ILE A 23 -14.93 5.77 -7.75
N VAL A 24 -14.67 5.40 -9.02
CA VAL A 24 -13.36 4.93 -9.46
C VAL A 24 -12.30 6.02 -9.24
N SER A 25 -12.58 7.25 -9.62
CA SER A 25 -11.69 8.39 -9.42
C SER A 25 -11.39 8.62 -7.93
N TYR A 26 -12.42 8.58 -7.07
CA TYR A 26 -12.25 8.71 -5.63
C TYR A 26 -11.39 7.58 -5.04
N VAL A 27 -11.62 6.33 -5.45
CA VAL A 27 -10.82 5.17 -5.01
C VAL A 27 -9.37 5.31 -5.47
N ILE A 28 -9.13 5.64 -6.74
CA ILE A 28 -7.78 5.89 -7.26
C ILE A 28 -7.11 7.02 -6.48
N TYR A 29 -7.80 8.14 -6.26
CA TYR A 29 -7.27 9.27 -5.50
C TYR A 29 -6.88 8.86 -4.08
N ARG A 30 -7.72 8.08 -3.40
CA ARG A 30 -7.42 7.55 -2.06
C ARG A 30 -6.22 6.61 -2.07
N ILE A 31 -6.09 5.74 -3.07
CA ILE A 31 -4.91 4.88 -3.23
C ILE A 31 -3.65 5.70 -3.45
N LEU A 32 -3.70 6.72 -4.32
CA LEU A 32 -2.57 7.63 -4.54
C LEU A 32 -2.15 8.33 -3.25
N LEU A 33 -3.10 8.84 -2.47
CA LEU A 33 -2.82 9.44 -1.15
C LEU A 33 -2.22 8.45 -0.15
N LEU A 34 -2.61 7.17 -0.18
CA LEU A 34 -2.05 6.15 0.70
C LEU A 34 -0.58 5.81 0.36
N ILE A 35 -0.21 5.91 -0.92
CA ILE A 35 1.16 5.62 -1.38
C ILE A 35 2.04 6.88 -1.24
N GLN A 36 1.46 8.08 -1.30
CA GLN A 36 2.18 9.36 -1.22
C GLN A 36 2.88 9.53 0.14
N GLY A 37 4.18 9.79 0.10
CA GLY A 37 5.01 9.94 1.31
C GLY A 37 5.53 8.63 1.90
N THR A 38 5.20 7.48 1.30
CA THR A 38 5.78 6.19 1.69
C THR A 38 7.09 5.92 0.95
N ARG A 39 7.93 5.04 1.52
CA ARG A 39 9.14 4.53 0.83
C ARG A 39 8.78 3.86 -0.51
N ALA A 40 7.59 3.27 -0.63
CA ALA A 40 7.12 2.65 -1.86
C ALA A 40 7.09 3.62 -3.06
N LEU A 41 6.75 4.89 -2.85
CA LEU A 41 6.77 5.89 -3.94
C LEU A 41 8.19 6.11 -4.48
N GLN A 42 9.19 6.18 -3.59
CA GLN A 42 10.59 6.33 -3.99
C GLN A 42 11.08 5.08 -4.76
N MET A 43 10.68 3.90 -4.32
CA MET A 43 11.02 2.64 -5.00
C MET A 43 10.39 2.56 -6.40
N VAL A 44 9.11 2.94 -6.54
CA VAL A 44 8.43 3.02 -7.85
C VAL A 44 9.09 4.04 -8.77
N ALA A 45 9.48 5.21 -8.24
CA ALA A 45 10.20 6.21 -9.02
C ALA A 45 11.56 5.67 -9.51
N GLY A 46 12.32 4.97 -8.65
CA GLY A 46 13.58 4.33 -9.02
C GLY A 46 13.41 3.25 -10.10
N LEU A 47 12.39 2.39 -9.96
CA LEU A 47 12.07 1.37 -10.96
C LEU A 47 11.67 2.00 -12.31
N THR A 48 10.89 3.08 -12.26
CA THR A 48 10.51 3.85 -13.45
C THR A 48 11.73 4.42 -14.16
N ILE A 49 12.72 4.94 -13.43
CA ILE A 49 13.98 5.44 -14.02
C ILE A 49 14.73 4.32 -14.72
N ILE A 50 14.84 3.14 -14.11
CA ILE A 50 15.52 1.98 -14.72
C ILE A 50 14.81 1.54 -16.00
N LEU A 51 13.47 1.48 -15.99
CA LEU A 51 12.66 1.22 -17.19
C LEU A 51 12.91 2.27 -18.28
N PHE A 52 12.91 3.54 -17.91
CA PHE A 52 13.17 4.63 -18.84
C PHE A 52 14.58 4.51 -19.46
N LEU A 53 15.58 4.17 -18.65
CA LEU A 53 16.94 3.95 -19.10
C LEU A 53 17.06 2.75 -20.03
N TYR A 54 16.26 1.70 -19.82
CA TYR A 54 16.18 0.54 -20.72
C TYR A 54 15.66 0.94 -22.10
N PHE A 55 14.55 1.68 -22.16
CA PHE A 55 14.01 2.19 -23.42
C PHE A 55 14.99 3.13 -24.14
N ILE A 56 15.66 4.03 -23.40
CA ILE A 56 16.72 4.88 -23.97
C ILE A 56 17.85 4.01 -24.52
N SER A 57 18.34 3.04 -23.75
CA SER A 57 19.44 2.17 -24.17
C SER A 57 19.15 1.41 -25.44
N ASP A 58 17.90 0.95 -25.60
CA ASP A 58 17.41 0.26 -26.79
C ASP A 58 17.33 1.21 -27.99
N LEU A 59 16.75 2.41 -27.78
CA LEU A 59 16.63 3.42 -28.84
C LEU A 59 17.99 3.91 -29.37
N PHE A 60 18.96 4.11 -28.47
CA PHE A 60 20.32 4.54 -28.82
C PHE A 60 21.24 3.37 -29.17
N GLN A 61 20.72 2.13 -29.21
CA GLN A 61 21.47 0.90 -29.52
C GLN A 61 22.78 0.73 -28.71
N LEU A 62 22.75 1.14 -27.44
CA LEU A 62 23.90 1.02 -26.55
C LEU A 62 24.09 -0.45 -26.16
N LEU A 63 24.93 -1.19 -26.89
CA LEU A 63 25.06 -2.65 -26.75
C LEU A 63 25.36 -3.11 -25.32
N THR A 64 26.35 -2.51 -24.66
CA THR A 64 26.78 -2.90 -23.30
C THR A 64 25.73 -2.55 -22.25
N LEU A 65 25.16 -1.35 -22.33
CA LEU A 65 24.14 -0.87 -21.39
C LEU A 65 22.84 -1.66 -21.58
N HIS A 66 22.44 -1.91 -22.82
CA HIS A 66 21.25 -2.68 -23.15
C HIS A 66 21.41 -4.12 -22.67
N TRP A 67 22.55 -4.76 -22.92
CA TRP A 67 22.82 -6.11 -22.42
C TRP A 67 22.75 -6.18 -20.88
N LEU A 68 23.34 -5.20 -20.20
CA LEU A 68 23.28 -5.10 -18.74
C LEU A 68 21.84 -4.97 -18.26
N LEU A 69 21.11 -3.95 -18.76
CA LEU A 69 19.73 -3.70 -18.36
C LEU A 69 18.80 -4.85 -18.75
N ASN A 70 19.01 -5.52 -19.89
CA ASN A 70 18.23 -6.68 -20.31
C ASN A 70 18.43 -7.86 -19.34
N THR A 71 19.64 -8.05 -18.82
CA THR A 71 19.92 -9.06 -17.78
C THR A 71 19.18 -8.73 -16.48
N PHE A 72 19.17 -7.45 -16.07
CA PHE A 72 18.36 -6.99 -14.95
C PHE A 72 16.85 -7.19 -15.20
N MET A 73 16.36 -6.86 -16.40
CA MET A 73 14.95 -7.02 -16.78
C MET A 73 14.53 -8.49 -16.79
N SER A 74 15.40 -9.41 -17.21
CA SER A 74 15.15 -10.86 -17.13
C SER A 74 14.90 -11.32 -15.68
N SER A 75 15.41 -10.59 -14.69
CA SER A 75 15.25 -10.89 -13.26
C SER A 75 14.30 -9.90 -12.56
N ILE A 76 13.50 -9.13 -13.30
CA ILE A 76 12.69 -8.02 -12.76
C ILE A 76 11.68 -8.48 -11.70
N PHE A 77 11.08 -9.66 -11.87
CA PHE A 77 10.15 -10.24 -10.89
C PHE A 77 10.83 -10.48 -9.54
N ILE A 78 12.01 -11.10 -9.56
CA ILE A 78 12.80 -11.36 -8.35
C ILE A 78 13.23 -10.04 -7.72
N LEU A 79 13.69 -9.09 -8.54
CA LEU A 79 14.11 -7.76 -8.09
C LEU A 79 12.97 -7.03 -7.37
N ILE A 80 11.76 -7.04 -7.94
CA ILE A 80 10.56 -6.47 -7.31
C ILE A 80 10.30 -7.14 -5.96
N ILE A 81 10.33 -8.47 -5.89
CA ILE A 81 10.08 -9.20 -4.62
C ILE A 81 11.11 -8.80 -3.56
N ILE A 82 12.39 -8.68 -3.91
CA ILE A 82 13.46 -8.29 -2.97
C ILE A 82 13.27 -6.84 -2.51
N ILE A 83 13.00 -5.90 -3.42
CA ILE A 83 12.81 -4.49 -3.10
C ILE A 83 11.59 -4.30 -2.19
N PHE A 84 10.47 -4.98 -2.50
CA PHE A 84 9.23 -4.88 -1.72
C PHE A 84 9.16 -5.87 -0.55
N GLN A 85 10.24 -6.61 -0.26
CA GLN A 85 10.23 -7.68 0.73
C GLN A 85 9.77 -7.19 2.12
N ASP A 86 10.29 -6.03 2.56
CA ASP A 86 9.97 -5.45 3.86
C ASP A 86 8.52 -4.96 3.95
N ASP A 87 8.00 -4.36 2.88
CA ASP A 87 6.64 -3.83 2.85
C ASP A 87 5.61 -4.96 2.78
N ILE A 88 5.84 -5.98 1.96
CA ILE A 88 5.01 -7.20 1.92
C ILE A 88 4.99 -7.85 3.31
N ARG A 89 6.17 -7.99 3.94
CA ARG A 89 6.27 -8.55 5.29
C ARG A 89 5.46 -7.73 6.30
N LYS A 90 5.57 -6.41 6.29
CA LYS A 90 4.83 -5.52 7.21
C LYS A 90 3.32 -5.59 6.98
N ALA A 91 2.88 -5.58 5.72
CA ALA A 91 1.47 -5.70 5.36
C ALA A 91 0.89 -7.03 5.85
N LEU A 92 1.58 -8.14 5.60
CA LEU A 92 1.17 -9.47 6.08
C LEU A 92 1.21 -9.55 7.61
N ALA A 93 2.21 -8.97 8.26
CA ALA A 93 2.28 -8.91 9.72
C ALA A 93 1.12 -8.10 10.32
N GLN A 94 0.70 -7.02 9.66
CA GLN A 94 -0.44 -6.22 10.08
C GLN A 94 -1.77 -6.94 9.88
N ILE A 95 -1.94 -7.68 8.79
CA ILE A 95 -3.11 -8.52 8.54
C ILE A 95 -3.16 -9.69 9.54
N GLY A 96 -2.00 -10.28 9.84
CA GLY A 96 -1.84 -11.37 10.80
C GLY A 96 -1.90 -10.94 12.28
N ARG A 97 -1.92 -9.63 12.58
CA ARG A 97 -2.19 -9.13 13.93
C ARG A 97 -3.66 -9.41 14.25
N ALA A 98 -3.89 -10.57 14.84
CA ALA A 98 -5.19 -10.97 15.34
C ALA A 98 -5.73 -9.89 16.29
N PRO A 99 -7.00 -9.45 16.15
CA PRO A 99 -7.67 -8.61 17.14
C PRO A 99 -7.64 -9.25 18.54
N PHE A 100 -7.55 -10.58 18.59
CA PHE A 100 -7.49 -11.40 19.79
C PHE A 100 -6.26 -11.14 20.68
N THR A 101 -5.12 -10.69 20.13
CA THR A 101 -3.94 -10.38 20.95
C THR A 101 -4.14 -9.08 21.74
N LYS A 102 -4.94 -8.13 21.23
CA LYS A 102 -5.29 -6.89 21.96
C LYS A 102 -6.22 -7.15 23.14
N ILE A 103 -7.17 -8.09 22.99
CA ILE A 103 -8.13 -8.43 24.04
C ILE A 103 -7.43 -9.06 25.26
N GLN A 104 -6.46 -9.96 25.03
CA GLN A 104 -5.72 -10.58 26.13
C GLN A 104 -4.84 -9.60 26.90
N THR A 105 -4.21 -8.64 26.20
CA THR A 105 -3.37 -7.63 26.87
C THR A 105 -4.17 -6.64 27.70
N GLU A 106 -5.36 -6.20 27.25
CA GLU A 106 -6.20 -5.30 28.05
C GLU A 106 -6.82 -5.98 29.26
N PHE A 107 -7.28 -7.23 29.12
CA PHE A 107 -7.79 -7.99 30.26
C PHE A 107 -6.73 -8.23 31.34
N SER A 108 -5.48 -8.53 30.94
CA SER A 108 -4.38 -8.73 31.88
C SER A 108 -4.02 -7.45 32.64
N HIS A 109 -4.00 -6.29 31.96
CA HIS A 109 -3.76 -4.99 32.61
C HIS A 109 -4.90 -4.61 33.58
N GLY A 110 -6.16 -4.87 33.19
CA GLY A 110 -7.31 -4.59 34.06
C GLY A 110 -7.27 -5.38 35.37
N ILE A 111 -6.89 -6.66 35.32
CA ILE A 111 -6.76 -7.50 36.52
C ILE A 111 -5.60 -7.02 37.40
N GLU A 112 -4.48 -6.62 36.81
CA GLU A 112 -3.31 -6.13 37.55
C GLU A 112 -3.62 -4.82 38.29
N GLU A 113 -4.32 -3.88 37.64
CA GLU A 113 -4.83 -2.65 38.26
C GLU A 113 -5.76 -2.94 39.45
N VAL A 114 -6.71 -3.88 39.29
CA VAL A 114 -7.63 -4.27 40.37
C VAL A 114 -6.88 -4.90 41.54
N VAL A 115 -5.94 -5.81 41.28
CA VAL A 115 -5.11 -6.42 42.34
C VAL A 115 -4.29 -5.37 43.08
N LYS A 116 -3.76 -4.38 42.36
CA LYS A 116 -2.98 -3.27 42.94
C LYS A 116 -3.87 -2.37 43.82
N ALA A 117 -5.06 -2.03 43.35
CA ALA A 117 -6.03 -1.22 44.08
C ALA A 117 -6.51 -1.94 45.35
N VAL A 118 -6.85 -3.24 45.27
CA VAL A 118 -7.26 -4.05 46.42
C VAL A 118 -6.13 -4.19 47.44
N SER A 119 -4.89 -4.41 46.97
CA SER A 119 -3.72 -4.49 47.86
C SER A 119 -3.48 -3.16 48.59
N TYR A 120 -3.61 -2.03 47.88
CA TYR A 120 -3.49 -0.70 48.46
C TYR A 120 -4.56 -0.41 49.52
N LEU A 121 -5.82 -0.76 49.23
CA LEU A 121 -6.95 -0.57 50.16
C LEU A 121 -6.81 -1.47 51.40
N SER A 122 -6.36 -2.71 51.22
CA SER A 122 -6.08 -3.65 52.31
C SER A 122 -4.97 -3.14 53.23
N GLU A 123 -3.88 -2.61 52.67
CA GLU A 123 -2.77 -2.04 53.44
C GLU A 123 -3.20 -0.79 54.22
N LYS A 124 -4.06 0.03 53.61
CA LYS A 124 -4.66 1.22 54.23
C LYS A 124 -5.84 0.92 55.16
N LYS A 125 -6.28 -0.34 55.25
CA LYS A 125 -7.48 -0.78 56.01
C LYS A 125 -8.74 0.02 55.66
N ILE A 126 -8.92 0.34 54.39
CA ILE A 126 -10.11 1.04 53.88
C ILE A 126 -11.08 -0.03 53.36
N GLY A 127 -12.26 -0.14 53.97
CA GLY A 127 -13.32 -1.04 53.53
C GLY A 127 -14.00 -0.50 52.27
N ALA A 128 -14.08 -1.32 51.22
CA ALA A 128 -14.71 -1.03 49.94
C ALA A 128 -15.40 -2.29 49.42
#